data_AF-A0A652YTK7-F1
#
_entry.id   AF-A0A652YTK7-F1
#
_cell.length_a   1.000
_cell.length_b   1.000
_cell.length_c   1.000
_cell.angle_alpha   90.00
_cell.angle_beta   90.00
_cell.angle_gamma   90.00
#
_symmetry.space_group_name_H-M   'P 1'
#
loop_
_entity.id
_entity.type
_entity.pdbx_description
1 polymer ?
#
loop_
_entity_poly.entity_id
_entity_poly.type
_entity_poly.pdbx_seq_one_letter_code
_entity_poly.pdbx_strand_id
1 'polypeptide(L)'
;MSKSFRFGIEFNFPPEKVHAALTDTRYWMIRLGDLYSKAVIEDGGGAIAVSLTDELESSALPGLVAKLVPDRLGVERADRWGPLSDGRAVGSVTGRAHGLPIRIEVDLELAEAGDARSVLNVDGWAEVKIPVLGGQIERLLKNMAQDLLRRDHDAVEAFLLNP
;
A
#
# COMPACT_ATOMS: atom_id res chain seq x y z
N MET A 1 -18.99 -1.88 -8.13
CA MET A 1 -18.21 -2.69 -9.09
C MET A 1 -16.91 -3.07 -8.43
N SER A 2 -16.47 -4.32 -8.56
CA SER A 2 -15.14 -4.77 -8.13
C SER A 2 -14.21 -4.89 -9.34
N LYS A 3 -12.95 -4.52 -9.18
CA LYS A 3 -11.89 -4.63 -10.18
C LYS A 3 -10.66 -5.27 -9.54
N SER A 4 -10.17 -6.35 -10.13
CA SER A 4 -8.92 -6.99 -9.73
C SER A 4 -7.72 -6.44 -10.49
N PHE A 5 -6.53 -6.56 -9.92
CA PHE A 5 -5.26 -6.21 -10.53
C PHE A 5 -4.15 -7.15 -10.04
N ARG A 6 -3.16 -7.38 -10.90
CA ARG A 6 -1.96 -8.15 -10.57
C ARG A 6 -0.75 -7.61 -11.32
N PHE A 7 0.38 -7.48 -10.64
CA PHE A 7 1.67 -7.08 -11.23
C PHE A 7 2.81 -7.43 -10.26
N GLY A 8 4.06 -7.29 -10.71
CA GLY A 8 5.26 -7.44 -9.88
C GLY A 8 5.99 -6.10 -9.73
N ILE A 9 6.63 -5.91 -8.57
CA ILE A 9 7.56 -4.82 -8.32
C ILE A 9 8.94 -5.43 -8.10
N GLU A 10 9.92 -5.04 -8.90
CA GLU A 10 11.29 -5.53 -8.77
C GLU A 10 12.07 -4.66 -7.78
N PHE A 11 12.92 -5.28 -6.97
CA PHE A 11 13.88 -4.61 -6.11
C PHE A 11 15.30 -5.04 -6.48
N ASN A 12 16.24 -4.09 -6.49
CA ASN A 12 17.66 -4.36 -6.72
C ASN A 12 18.38 -4.92 -5.47
N PHE A 13 17.63 -5.57 -4.59
CA PHE A 13 18.10 -6.11 -3.32
C PHE A 13 17.53 -7.51 -3.09
N PRO A 14 18.25 -8.38 -2.37
CA PRO A 14 17.79 -9.73 -2.08
C PRO A 14 16.60 -9.69 -1.11
N PRO A 15 15.72 -10.72 -1.11
CA PRO A 15 14.47 -10.69 -0.36
C PRO A 15 14.69 -10.53 1.14
N GLU A 16 15.82 -10.98 1.70
CA GLU A 16 16.18 -10.79 3.11
C GLU A 16 16.31 -9.32 3.48
N LYS A 17 16.93 -8.51 2.62
CA LYS A 17 17.09 -7.07 2.88
C LYS A 17 15.76 -6.34 2.76
N VAL A 18 15.00 -6.64 1.71
CA VAL A 18 13.69 -6.02 1.48
C VAL A 18 12.72 -6.39 2.60
N HIS A 19 12.69 -7.65 3.02
CA HIS A 19 11.87 -8.12 4.15
C HIS A 19 12.28 -7.46 5.47
N ALA A 20 13.59 -7.38 5.75
CA ALA A 20 14.10 -6.71 6.93
C ALA A 20 13.65 -5.23 6.98
N ALA A 21 13.69 -4.52 5.85
CA ALA A 21 13.16 -3.15 5.77
C ALA A 21 11.64 -3.09 6.02
N LEU A 22 10.87 -3.96 5.37
CA LEU A 22 9.40 -4.01 5.50
C LEU A 22 8.92 -4.40 6.90
N THR A 23 9.77 -5.06 7.69
CA THR A 23 9.51 -5.42 9.09
C THR A 23 10.24 -4.55 10.10
N ASP A 24 10.99 -3.53 9.67
CA ASP A 24 11.69 -2.59 10.54
C ASP A 24 10.76 -1.45 10.98
N THR A 25 10.55 -1.32 12.30
CA THR A 25 9.75 -0.23 12.86
C THR A 25 10.30 1.15 12.46
N ARG A 26 11.62 1.32 12.31
CA ARG A 26 12.25 2.59 11.90
C ARG A 26 11.91 2.96 10.48
N TYR A 27 11.86 1.99 9.56
CA TYR A 27 11.39 2.21 8.20
C TYR A 27 9.98 2.78 8.22
N TRP A 28 9.07 2.17 9.00
CA TRP A 28 7.72 2.67 9.14
C TRP A 28 7.68 4.06 9.79
N MET A 29 8.44 4.33 10.84
CA MET A 29 8.50 5.68 11.42
C MET A 29 8.97 6.74 10.41
N ILE A 30 10.00 6.45 9.62
CA ILE A 30 10.53 7.37 8.60
C ILE A 30 9.53 7.55 7.46
N ARG A 31 9.01 6.44 6.93
CA ARG A 31 8.03 6.45 5.83
C ARG A 31 6.76 7.16 6.24
N LEU A 32 6.29 6.96 7.47
CA LEU A 32 5.04 7.52 7.94
C LEU A 32 5.17 9.01 8.26
N GLY A 33 6.31 9.47 8.79
CA GLY A 33 6.61 10.89 9.00
C GLY A 33 5.39 11.70 9.47
N ASP A 34 5.13 12.81 8.78
CA ASP A 34 3.90 13.64 8.92
C ASP A 34 2.80 13.27 7.91
N LEU A 35 2.94 12.15 7.18
CA LEU A 35 2.02 11.77 6.10
C LEU A 35 0.68 11.22 6.60
N TYR A 36 0.58 10.81 7.86
CA TYR A 36 -0.63 10.22 8.43
C TYR A 36 -0.97 10.86 9.76
N SER A 37 -2.25 11.20 9.95
CA SER A 37 -2.75 11.76 11.21
C SER A 37 -2.57 10.83 12.42
N LYS A 38 -2.58 9.50 12.19
CA LYS A 38 -2.37 8.49 13.22
C LYS A 38 -1.72 7.23 12.63
N ALA A 39 -0.74 6.68 13.34
CA ALA A 39 -0.13 5.40 13.04
C ALA A 39 0.00 4.54 14.31
N VAL A 40 -0.22 3.24 14.17
CA VAL A 40 0.04 2.22 15.19
C VAL A 40 0.90 1.14 14.54
N ILE A 41 2.03 0.79 15.17
CA ILE A 41 2.96 -0.23 14.70
C ILE A 41 3.08 -1.31 15.78
N GLU A 42 2.88 -2.56 15.38
CA GLU A 42 3.03 -3.74 16.22
C GLU A 42 4.13 -4.63 15.63
N ASP A 43 5.26 -4.70 16.34
CA ASP A 43 6.38 -5.56 15.96
C ASP A 43 6.13 -6.99 16.45
N GLY A 44 6.23 -7.95 15.54
CA GLY A 44 6.05 -9.38 15.79
C GLY A 44 7.35 -10.17 15.82
N GLY A 45 8.52 -9.52 15.75
CA GLY A 45 9.83 -10.19 15.74
C GLY A 45 10.08 -10.93 14.43
N GLY A 46 10.28 -10.19 13.34
CA GLY A 46 10.35 -10.73 11.97
C GLY A 46 9.00 -10.75 11.24
N ALA A 47 7.97 -10.22 11.87
CA ALA A 47 6.66 -9.92 11.31
C ALA A 47 6.26 -8.50 11.76
N ILE A 48 5.30 -7.87 11.09
CA ILE A 48 4.80 -6.57 11.51
C ILE A 48 3.32 -6.41 11.17
N ALA A 49 2.62 -5.63 11.98
CA ALA A 49 1.33 -5.06 11.63
C ALA A 49 1.37 -3.54 11.80
N VAL A 50 0.92 -2.82 10.78
CA VAL A 50 0.85 -1.36 10.78
C VAL A 50 -0.56 -0.93 10.45
N SER A 51 -1.14 -0.05 11.26
CA SER A 51 -2.46 0.54 11.03
C SER A 51 -2.33 2.05 10.94
N LEU A 52 -2.87 2.62 9.87
CA LEU A 52 -2.74 4.02 9.49
C LEU A 52 -4.13 4.63 9.32
N THR A 53 -4.29 5.85 9.82
CA THR A 53 -5.49 6.67 9.59
C THR A 53 -5.09 8.06 9.14
N ASP A 54 -5.77 8.56 8.13
CA ASP A 54 -5.55 9.90 7.57
C ASP A 54 -6.85 10.54 7.08
N GLU A 55 -6.78 11.82 6.74
CA GLU A 55 -7.84 12.55 6.06
C GLU A 55 -7.37 13.06 4.70
N LEU A 56 -8.10 12.70 3.65
CA LEU A 56 -7.90 13.23 2.31
C LEU A 56 -8.87 14.40 2.08
N GLU A 57 -8.36 15.54 1.61
CA GLU A 57 -9.23 16.60 1.10
C GLU A 57 -9.92 16.15 -0.18
N SER A 58 -11.23 16.42 -0.31
CA SER A 58 -12.00 16.09 -1.52
C SER A 58 -11.44 16.76 -2.78
N SER A 59 -10.71 17.87 -2.62
CA SER A 59 -9.98 18.60 -3.67
C SER A 59 -8.93 17.73 -4.37
N ALA A 60 -8.41 16.70 -3.70
CA ALA A 60 -7.48 15.72 -4.28
C ALA A 60 -8.18 14.70 -5.20
N LEU A 61 -9.52 14.64 -5.19
CA LEU A 61 -10.29 13.73 -6.04
C LEU A 61 -10.62 14.36 -7.40
N PRO A 62 -10.71 13.58 -8.49
CA PRO A 62 -10.98 14.12 -9.81
C PRO A 62 -12.42 14.58 -10.00
N GLY A 63 -12.58 15.80 -10.52
CA GLY A 63 -13.79 16.25 -11.22
C GLY A 63 -15.09 16.09 -10.40
N LEU A 64 -16.04 15.30 -10.93
CA LEU A 64 -17.35 15.12 -10.30
C LEU A 64 -17.26 14.32 -8.99
N VAL A 65 -16.24 13.48 -8.80
CA VAL A 65 -16.07 12.68 -7.57
C VAL A 65 -15.91 13.59 -6.35
N ALA A 66 -15.12 14.66 -6.46
CA ALA A 66 -14.93 15.65 -5.40
C ALA A 66 -16.24 16.32 -4.95
N LYS A 67 -17.24 16.43 -5.82
CA LYS A 67 -18.53 17.07 -5.52
C LYS A 67 -19.53 16.15 -4.82
N LEU A 68 -19.27 14.85 -4.78
CA LEU A 68 -20.19 13.83 -4.27
C LEU A 68 -19.84 13.36 -2.86
N VAL A 69 -18.81 13.94 -2.26
CA VAL A 69 -18.21 13.51 -1.00
C VAL A 69 -18.11 14.69 -0.04
N PRO A 70 -17.97 14.46 1.27
CA PRO A 70 -17.65 15.52 2.21
C PRO A 70 -16.31 16.18 1.87
N ASP A 71 -16.08 17.39 2.38
CA ASP A 71 -14.83 18.15 2.16
C ASP A 71 -13.58 17.38 2.58
N ARG A 72 -13.73 16.48 3.56
CA ARG A 72 -12.69 15.58 4.03
C ARG A 72 -13.20 14.14 4.04
N LEU A 73 -12.35 13.23 3.57
CA LEU A 73 -12.60 11.79 3.57
C LEU A 73 -11.63 11.12 4.51
N GLY A 74 -12.13 10.39 5.50
CA GLY A 74 -11.29 9.53 6.32
C GLY A 74 -10.76 8.37 5.49
N VAL A 75 -9.48 8.04 5.64
CA VAL A 75 -8.83 6.91 5.00
C VAL A 75 -8.17 6.04 6.06
N GLU A 76 -8.38 4.74 5.96
CA GLU A 76 -7.71 3.74 6.78
C GLU A 76 -6.89 2.82 5.89
N ARG A 77 -5.66 2.52 6.31
CA ARG A 77 -4.80 1.50 5.69
C ARG A 77 -4.27 0.57 6.78
N ALA A 78 -4.20 -0.72 6.49
CA ALA A 78 -3.50 -1.66 7.35
C ALA A 78 -2.57 -2.56 6.52
N ASP A 79 -1.33 -2.68 6.96
CA ASP A 79 -0.28 -3.48 6.35
C ASP A 79 0.12 -4.59 7.30
N ARG A 80 0.34 -5.78 6.77
CA ARG A 80 0.87 -6.92 7.52
C ARG A 80 1.94 -7.62 6.73
N TRP A 81 2.98 -8.06 7.42
CA TRP A 81 4.00 -8.97 6.89
C TRP A 81 4.23 -10.11 7.87
N GLY A 82 4.29 -11.32 7.34
CA GLY A 82 4.74 -12.51 8.06
C GLY A 82 6.25 -12.68 8.03
N PRO A 83 6.77 -13.73 8.68
CA PRO A 83 8.19 -14.06 8.66
C PRO A 83 8.67 -14.44 7.26
N LEU A 84 9.96 -14.21 7.02
CA LEU A 84 10.68 -14.74 5.86
C LEU A 84 11.04 -16.21 6.11
N SER A 85 10.70 -17.08 5.16
CA SER A 85 11.08 -18.49 5.15
C SER A 85 11.46 -18.89 3.73
N ASP A 86 12.61 -19.57 3.57
CA ASP A 86 13.07 -20.09 2.28
C ASP A 86 13.07 -19.04 1.14
N GLY A 87 13.54 -17.83 1.44
CA GLY A 87 13.60 -16.71 0.47
C GLY A 87 12.24 -16.13 0.10
N ARG A 88 11.17 -16.47 0.83
CA ARG A 88 9.80 -16.03 0.58
C ARG A 88 9.16 -15.44 1.83
N ALA A 89 8.43 -14.34 1.68
CA ALA A 89 7.57 -13.79 2.72
C ALA A 89 6.20 -13.43 2.14
N VAL A 90 5.16 -13.54 2.96
CA VAL A 90 3.80 -13.15 2.60
C VAL A 90 3.37 -11.93 3.39
N GLY A 91 2.61 -11.06 2.74
CA GLY A 91 2.05 -9.87 3.35
C GLY A 91 0.66 -9.56 2.82
N SER A 92 0.03 -8.55 3.39
CA SER A 92 -1.28 -8.07 2.94
C SER A 92 -1.42 -6.57 3.19
N VAL A 93 -2.18 -5.90 2.34
CA VAL A 93 -2.59 -4.50 2.53
C VAL A 93 -4.11 -4.40 2.39
N THR A 94 -4.74 -3.73 3.35
CA THR A 94 -6.16 -3.37 3.26
C THR A 94 -6.29 -1.86 3.29
N GLY A 95 -7.27 -1.34 2.55
CA GLY A 95 -7.57 0.09 2.48
C GLY A 95 -9.07 0.35 2.50
N ARG A 96 -9.49 1.39 3.21
CA ARG A 96 -10.88 1.83 3.25
C ARG A 96 -10.96 3.35 3.21
N ALA A 97 -11.91 3.88 2.43
CA ALA A 97 -12.29 5.27 2.52
C ALA A 97 -13.66 5.41 3.20
N HIS A 98 -13.81 6.46 4.00
CA HIS A 98 -15.06 6.90 4.60
C HIS A 98 -15.58 8.11 3.82
N GLY A 99 -16.90 8.17 3.59
CA GLY A 99 -17.51 9.18 2.71
C GLY A 99 -17.49 8.82 1.22
N LEU A 100 -16.67 7.83 0.81
CA LEU A 100 -16.69 7.21 -0.50
C LEU A 100 -16.64 5.68 -0.29
N PRO A 101 -17.61 4.89 -0.79
CA PRO A 101 -17.66 3.46 -0.50
C PRO A 101 -16.62 2.69 -1.33
N ILE A 102 -15.35 2.87 -0.96
CA ILE A 102 -14.16 2.24 -1.53
C ILE A 102 -13.58 1.26 -0.53
N ARG A 103 -13.28 0.05 -0.99
CA ARG A 103 -12.47 -0.93 -0.29
C ARG A 103 -11.39 -1.47 -1.21
N ILE A 104 -10.20 -1.68 -0.66
CA ILE A 104 -9.07 -2.31 -1.33
C ILE A 104 -8.56 -3.44 -0.44
N GLU A 105 -8.31 -4.60 -1.03
CA GLU A 105 -7.64 -5.72 -0.38
C GLU A 105 -6.56 -6.25 -1.33
N VAL A 106 -5.38 -6.51 -0.79
CA VAL A 106 -4.17 -6.88 -1.54
C VAL A 106 -3.42 -7.95 -0.76
N ASP A 107 -3.11 -9.03 -1.45
CA ASP A 107 -2.15 -10.04 -1.01
C ASP A 107 -0.79 -9.78 -1.67
N LEU A 108 0.26 -9.96 -0.90
CA LEU A 108 1.65 -9.70 -1.29
C LEU A 108 2.50 -10.94 -1.10
N GLU A 109 3.40 -11.18 -2.04
CA GLU A 109 4.44 -12.20 -1.92
C GLU A 109 5.79 -11.61 -2.34
N LEU A 110 6.71 -11.50 -1.39
CA LEU A 110 8.10 -11.19 -1.67
C LEU A 110 8.85 -12.51 -1.92
N ALA A 111 9.57 -12.59 -3.04
CA ALA A 111 10.34 -13.77 -3.42
C ALA A 111 11.67 -13.39 -4.10
N GLU A 112 12.62 -14.32 -4.11
CA GLU A 112 13.87 -14.20 -4.86
C GLU A 112 13.62 -14.09 -6.37
N ALA A 113 14.39 -13.21 -7.05
CA ALA A 113 14.37 -13.02 -8.49
C ALA A 113 15.73 -13.32 -9.17
N GLY A 114 16.65 -13.96 -8.44
CA GLY A 114 18.02 -14.26 -8.88
C GLY A 114 18.94 -13.04 -8.82
N ASP A 115 20.25 -13.27 -8.94
CA ASP A 115 21.29 -12.21 -8.94
C ASP A 115 21.21 -11.25 -7.75
N ALA A 116 20.87 -11.76 -6.56
CA ALA A 116 20.62 -10.96 -5.35
C ALA A 116 19.55 -9.86 -5.53
N ARG A 117 18.53 -10.14 -6.36
CA ARG A 117 17.33 -9.31 -6.54
C ARG A 117 16.10 -10.03 -5.99
N SER A 118 15.02 -9.27 -5.83
CA SER A 118 13.74 -9.82 -5.40
C SER A 118 12.59 -9.20 -6.19
N VAL A 119 11.46 -9.89 -6.16
CA VAL A 119 10.20 -9.42 -6.73
C VAL A 119 9.12 -9.48 -5.66
N LEU A 120 8.37 -8.39 -5.54
CA LEU A 120 7.14 -8.32 -4.78
C LEU A 120 5.97 -8.52 -5.75
N ASN A 121 5.40 -9.72 -5.73
CA ASN A 121 4.18 -10.05 -6.45
C ASN A 121 2.99 -9.46 -5.71
N VAL A 122 2.15 -8.75 -6.43
CA VAL A 122 0.98 -8.07 -5.90
C VAL A 122 -0.27 -8.62 -6.58
N ASP A 123 -1.20 -9.12 -5.78
CA ASP A 123 -2.53 -9.55 -6.22
C ASP A 123 -3.58 -8.84 -5.38
N GLY A 124 -4.49 -8.11 -6.00
CA GLY A 124 -5.48 -7.37 -5.23
C GLY A 124 -6.73 -7.02 -6.00
N TRP A 125 -7.66 -6.43 -5.27
CA TRP A 125 -8.90 -5.92 -5.82
C TRP A 125 -9.35 -4.65 -5.13
N ALA A 126 -10.09 -3.83 -5.87
CA ALA A 126 -10.73 -2.63 -5.39
C ALA A 126 -12.23 -2.67 -5.71
N GLU A 127 -13.07 -2.43 -4.71
CA GLU A 127 -14.50 -2.26 -4.87
C GLU A 127 -14.90 -0.80 -4.68
N VAL A 128 -15.68 -0.27 -5.63
CA VAL A 128 -16.31 1.05 -5.51
C VAL A 128 -17.81 0.94 -5.74
N LYS A 129 -18.61 1.39 -4.78
CA LYS A 129 -20.09 1.37 -4.86
C LYS A 129 -20.67 2.72 -5.24
N ILE A 130 -20.32 3.23 -6.43
CA ILE A 130 -20.84 4.49 -6.97
C ILE A 130 -21.47 4.25 -8.36
N PRO A 131 -22.74 4.62 -8.60
CA PRO A 131 -23.46 4.20 -9.80
C PRO A 131 -23.07 4.90 -11.12
N VAL A 132 -22.47 6.10 -11.12
CA VAL A 132 -22.64 7.03 -12.28
C VAL A 132 -21.35 7.35 -13.06
N LEU A 133 -20.16 6.88 -12.67
CA LEU A 133 -18.88 7.38 -13.23
C LEU A 133 -17.85 6.30 -13.61
N GLY A 134 -18.29 5.17 -14.16
CA GLY A 134 -17.45 3.99 -14.45
C GLY A 134 -16.03 4.30 -14.93
N GLY A 135 -15.88 5.06 -16.02
CA GLY A 135 -14.54 5.36 -16.58
C GLY A 135 -13.69 6.37 -15.79
N GLN A 136 -14.28 7.34 -15.08
CA GLN A 136 -13.51 8.30 -14.27
C GLN A 136 -13.01 7.67 -12.96
N ILE A 137 -13.87 6.86 -12.33
CA ILE A 137 -13.51 6.10 -11.12
C ILE A 137 -12.45 5.04 -11.46
N GLU A 138 -12.59 4.35 -12.59
CA GLU A 138 -11.57 3.39 -13.04
C GLU A 138 -10.20 4.06 -13.21
N ARG A 139 -10.14 5.25 -13.83
CA ARG A 139 -8.88 6.01 -13.94
C ARG A 139 -8.34 6.47 -12.59
N LEU A 140 -9.20 6.93 -11.69
CA LEU A 140 -8.81 7.32 -10.33
C LEU A 140 -8.16 6.14 -9.59
N LEU A 141 -8.84 4.98 -9.57
CA LEU A 141 -8.32 3.78 -8.89
C LEU A 141 -6.98 3.33 -9.48
N LYS A 142 -6.85 3.36 -10.81
CA LYS A 142 -5.59 3.02 -11.48
C LYS A 142 -4.47 3.95 -11.05
N ASN A 143 -4.70 5.26 -11.08
CA ASN A 143 -3.70 6.25 -10.70
C ASN A 143 -3.32 6.12 -9.21
N MET A 144 -4.32 5.96 -8.32
CA MET A 144 -4.09 5.74 -6.89
C MET A 144 -3.24 4.50 -6.65
N ALA A 145 -3.54 3.39 -7.33
CA ALA A 145 -2.73 2.19 -7.25
C ALA A 145 -1.30 2.44 -7.73
N GLN A 146 -1.11 3.03 -8.92
CA GLN A 146 0.23 3.32 -9.45
C GLN A 146 1.05 4.23 -8.53
N ASP A 147 0.45 5.29 -7.99
CA ASP A 147 1.12 6.21 -7.08
C ASP A 147 1.43 5.58 -5.74
N LEU A 148 0.57 4.70 -5.24
CA LEU A 148 0.82 3.94 -4.01
C LEU A 148 2.03 3.03 -4.19
N LEU A 149 2.06 2.28 -5.30
CA LEU A 149 3.11 1.29 -5.56
C LEU A 149 4.47 1.93 -5.76
N ARG A 150 4.51 3.03 -6.52
CA ARG A 150 5.74 3.79 -6.70
C ARG A 150 6.25 4.34 -5.37
N ARG A 151 5.39 4.92 -4.55
CA ARG A 151 5.78 5.45 -3.23
C ARG A 151 6.28 4.36 -2.30
N ASP A 152 5.61 3.21 -2.27
CA ASP A 152 6.00 2.09 -1.40
C ASP A 152 7.34 1.51 -1.83
N HIS A 153 7.56 1.32 -3.14
CA HIS A 153 8.83 0.91 -3.71
C HIS A 153 9.96 1.90 -3.39
N ASP A 154 9.78 3.17 -3.74
CA ASP A 154 10.81 4.21 -3.60
C ASP A 154 11.19 4.39 -2.12
N ALA A 155 10.22 4.30 -1.20
CA ALA A 155 10.47 4.37 0.23
C ALA A 155 11.34 3.21 0.74
N VAL A 156 11.10 1.98 0.26
CA VAL A 156 11.90 0.82 0.65
C VAL A 156 13.32 0.96 0.10
N GLU A 157 13.49 1.29 -1.19
CA GLU A 157 14.83 1.45 -1.76
C GLU A 157 15.61 2.59 -1.08
N ALA A 158 14.97 3.74 -0.82
CA ALA A 158 15.60 4.85 -0.12
C ALA A 158 16.10 4.48 1.28
N PHE A 159 15.31 3.71 2.03
CA PHE A 159 15.69 3.21 3.35
C PHE A 159 16.84 2.19 3.27
N LEU A 160 16.82 1.29 2.28
CA LEU A 160 17.89 0.32 2.08
C LEU A 160 19.23 0.97 1.71
N LEU A 161 19.20 2.11 1.04
CA LEU A 161 20.37 2.90 0.71
C LEU A 161 20.88 3.74 1.90
N ASN A 162 20.00 4.07 2.86
CA ASN A 162 20.30 4.91 4.03
C ASN A 162 19.57 4.39 5.30
N PRO A 163 19.99 3.25 5.87
CA PRO A 163 19.24 2.53 6.90
C PRO A 163 19.39 3.08 8.33
#